data_AF-A0A6V7XWJ3-F1
#
_entry.id   AF-A0A6V7XWJ3-F1
#
_cell.length_a   1.000
_cell.length_b   1.000
_cell.length_c   1.000
_cell.angle_alpha   90.00
_cell.angle_beta   90.00
_cell.angle_gamma   90.00
#
_symmetry.space_group_name_H-M   'P 1'
#
loop_
_entity.id
_entity.type
_entity.pdbx_description
1 polymer ?
#
loop_
_entity_poly.entity_id
_entity_poly.type
_entity_poly.pdbx_seq_one_letter_code
_entity_poly.pdbx_strand_id
1 'polypeptide(L)'
;METTKGVDIILDRLYNDPANPAGFAGINQLWIEAKKKDKSIKKKDVIEYLEGHRTYTIHRPRRVRFKRSRTMPAGYMTDVQCDLADFQKLSRQNNGYNYALVAIDVLSKRVFAEPVRTKKGKDMIQAFESILERMEMHPHRVFSDKGTEFTSKEMAEFFKGKDIEKFTPNSSTVKASLAERCIRNIKQRLYRYMSEKHTLKWAEAIHKIVDAINHSKCRAIGGLRPIDISFNNARKIREKIYGRIGSNINRKKTRFQKNDFVRMSRNKNVFAKGYLPNYSDEILQVDLVKNRANPNRYRVKDEKGEHFEGYFYPEELTKVRKDENTSYRIEKIISKRKKKDGKKEYLVKFFDYPNPEWIDESQFV
;
A
#
# COMPACT_ATOMS: atom_id res chain seq x y z
N MET A 1 36.24 -11.59 13.67
CA MET A 1 35.14 -12.50 13.28
C MET A 1 34.84 -13.54 14.34
N GLU A 2 35.82 -13.98 15.15
CA GLU A 2 35.61 -14.98 16.22
C GLU A 2 34.76 -14.47 17.39
N THR A 3 34.91 -13.21 17.81
CA THR A 3 34.12 -12.61 18.91
C THR A 3 32.62 -12.53 18.60
N THR A 4 32.25 -12.26 17.34
CA THR A 4 30.85 -12.20 16.89
C THR A 4 30.20 -13.59 16.92
N LYS A 5 30.96 -14.66 16.58
CA LYS A 5 30.46 -16.04 16.67
C LYS A 5 30.17 -16.45 18.13
N GLY A 6 31.03 -16.05 19.07
CA GLY A 6 30.82 -16.34 20.50
C GLY A 6 29.56 -15.70 21.07
N VAL A 7 29.30 -14.43 20.73
CA VAL A 7 28.10 -13.71 21.17
C VAL A 7 26.84 -14.32 20.56
N ASP A 8 26.84 -14.63 19.26
CA ASP A 8 25.69 -15.24 18.57
C ASP A 8 25.32 -16.60 19.19
N ILE A 9 26.28 -17.43 19.60
CA ILE A 9 26.02 -18.71 20.29
C ILE A 9 25.29 -18.51 21.63
N ILE A 10 25.69 -17.51 22.42
CA ILE A 10 25.03 -17.21 23.69
C ILE A 10 23.60 -16.74 23.44
N LEU A 11 23.41 -15.82 22.49
CA LEU A 11 22.10 -15.29 22.14
C LEU A 11 21.19 -16.38 21.60
N ASP A 12 21.73 -17.32 20.82
CA ASP A 12 20.96 -18.43 20.25
C ASP A 12 20.43 -19.40 21.30
N ARG A 13 21.26 -19.79 22.25
CA ARG A 13 20.83 -20.63 23.38
C ARG A 13 19.77 -19.96 24.24
N LEU A 14 19.87 -18.64 24.46
CA LEU A 14 18.90 -17.91 25.27
C LEU A 14 17.58 -17.68 24.54
N TYR A 15 17.63 -17.36 23.25
CA TYR A 15 16.44 -17.00 22.47
C TYR A 15 15.61 -18.20 22.06
N ASN A 16 16.25 -19.33 21.74
CA ASN A 16 15.56 -20.55 21.28
C ASN A 16 15.13 -21.48 22.43
N ASP A 17 15.44 -21.15 23.69
CA ASP A 17 15.00 -21.89 24.87
C ASP A 17 13.65 -21.34 25.38
N PRO A 18 12.54 -22.10 25.26
CA PRO A 18 11.23 -21.67 25.76
C PRO A 18 11.16 -21.52 27.27
N ALA A 19 12.04 -22.19 28.04
CA ALA A 19 12.10 -22.08 29.49
C ALA A 19 12.87 -20.84 29.94
N ASN A 20 13.64 -20.22 29.05
CA ASN A 20 14.36 -18.99 29.34
C ASN A 20 13.42 -17.78 29.32
N PRO A 21 13.55 -16.80 30.24
CA PRO A 21 12.79 -15.55 30.18
C PRO A 21 12.98 -14.75 28.87
N ALA A 22 14.09 -14.95 28.15
CA ALA A 22 14.34 -14.36 26.84
C ALA A 22 13.81 -15.19 25.65
N GLY A 23 13.28 -16.39 25.91
CA GLY A 23 12.78 -17.32 24.90
C GLY A 23 11.74 -16.67 24.00
N PHE A 24 12.04 -16.56 22.70
CA PHE A 24 11.21 -15.92 21.68
C PHE A 24 10.71 -14.50 22.02
N ALA A 25 11.40 -13.81 22.94
CA ALA A 25 10.99 -12.51 23.46
C ALA A 25 11.50 -11.33 22.59
N GLY A 26 11.22 -10.11 23.03
CA GLY A 26 11.71 -8.90 22.37
C GLY A 26 13.19 -8.60 22.67
N ILE A 27 13.77 -7.67 21.88
CA ILE A 27 15.17 -7.20 22.01
C ILE A 27 15.55 -6.87 23.45
N ASN A 28 14.67 -6.18 24.19
CA ASN A 28 14.99 -5.74 25.55
C ASN A 28 15.18 -6.92 26.51
N GLN A 29 14.33 -7.95 26.41
CA GLN A 29 14.37 -9.09 27.31
C GLN A 29 15.60 -9.96 27.02
N LEU A 30 15.87 -10.22 25.74
CA LEU A 30 17.08 -10.95 25.33
C LEU A 30 18.35 -10.20 25.74
N TRP A 31 18.38 -8.87 25.62
CA TRP A 31 19.52 -8.08 26.06
C TRP A 31 19.74 -8.13 27.58
N ILE A 32 18.67 -8.10 28.38
CA ILE A 32 18.74 -8.21 29.85
C ILE A 32 19.34 -9.56 30.26
N GLU A 33 18.84 -10.67 29.72
CA GLU A 33 19.35 -12.01 30.05
C GLU A 33 20.76 -12.25 29.52
N ALA A 34 21.06 -11.77 28.30
CA ALA A 34 22.41 -11.86 27.73
C ALA A 34 23.45 -11.15 28.60
N LYS A 35 23.13 -9.96 29.14
CA LYS A 35 24.01 -9.22 30.04
C LYS A 35 24.33 -9.92 31.36
N LYS A 36 23.47 -10.83 31.82
CA LYS A 36 23.74 -11.65 33.01
C LYS A 36 24.80 -12.71 32.72
N LYS A 37 24.89 -13.18 31.47
CA LYS A 37 25.89 -14.16 31.02
C LYS A 37 27.20 -13.49 30.64
N ASP A 38 27.12 -12.39 29.90
CA ASP A 38 28.29 -11.61 29.49
C ASP A 38 27.95 -10.11 29.46
N LYS A 39 28.61 -9.36 30.34
CA LYS A 39 28.42 -7.90 30.51
C LYS A 39 28.89 -7.10 29.29
N SER A 40 29.74 -7.67 28.44
CA SER A 40 30.29 -7.01 27.25
C SER A 40 29.27 -6.90 26.11
N ILE A 41 28.20 -7.73 26.12
CA ILE A 41 27.17 -7.77 25.08
C ILE A 41 26.42 -6.44 25.03
N LYS A 42 26.48 -5.80 23.86
CA LYS A 42 25.77 -4.55 23.57
C LYS A 42 24.40 -4.85 22.99
N LYS A 43 23.49 -3.90 23.17
CA LYS A 43 22.15 -3.97 22.56
C LYS A 43 22.20 -4.07 21.03
N LYS A 44 23.26 -3.52 20.42
CA LYS A 44 23.51 -3.61 18.97
C LYS A 44 23.72 -5.07 18.53
N ASP A 45 24.48 -5.85 19.29
CA ASP A 45 24.76 -7.26 18.96
C ASP A 45 23.46 -8.08 18.99
N VAL A 46 22.60 -7.83 19.99
CA VAL A 46 21.25 -8.44 20.08
C VAL A 46 20.37 -8.08 18.88
N ILE A 47 20.43 -6.83 18.42
CA ILE A 47 19.67 -6.39 17.23
C ILE A 47 20.19 -7.11 15.99
N GLU A 48 21.51 -7.16 15.79
CA GLU A 48 22.11 -7.82 14.62
C GLU A 48 21.83 -9.33 14.60
N TYR A 49 21.89 -10.00 15.75
CA TYR A 49 21.47 -11.41 15.90
C TYR A 49 20.00 -11.62 15.53
N LEU A 50 19.10 -10.83 16.11
CA LEU A 50 17.66 -10.94 15.85
C LEU A 50 17.27 -10.55 14.41
N GLU A 51 18.04 -9.68 13.75
CA GLU A 51 17.90 -9.39 12.33
C GLU A 51 18.30 -10.59 11.44
N GLY A 52 19.17 -11.48 11.92
CA GLY A 52 19.47 -12.77 11.26
C GLY A 52 18.45 -13.87 11.58
N HIS A 53 17.76 -13.77 12.72
CA HIS A 53 16.83 -14.80 13.14
C HIS A 53 15.52 -14.79 12.33
N ARG A 54 15.27 -15.85 11.54
CA ARG A 54 14.07 -15.97 10.68
C ARG A 54 12.75 -15.77 11.44
N THR A 55 12.52 -16.52 12.52
CA THR A 55 11.27 -16.43 13.31
C THR A 55 11.02 -15.02 13.83
N TYR A 56 12.04 -14.35 14.38
CA TYR A 56 11.93 -12.99 14.87
C TYR A 56 11.53 -12.01 13.75
N THR A 57 12.21 -12.06 12.61
CA THR A 57 11.96 -11.13 11.50
C THR A 57 10.59 -11.30 10.87
N ILE A 58 10.08 -12.54 10.70
CA ILE A 58 8.75 -12.78 10.12
C ILE A 58 7.61 -12.41 11.09
N HIS A 59 7.80 -12.57 12.40
CA HIS A 59 6.78 -12.28 13.42
C HIS A 59 6.82 -10.83 13.93
N ARG A 60 7.77 -10.01 13.47
CA ARG A 60 7.89 -8.61 13.86
C ARG A 60 6.53 -7.88 13.78
N PRO A 61 6.15 -7.07 14.78
CA PRO A 61 4.89 -6.34 14.74
C PRO A 61 4.80 -5.42 13.52
N ARG A 62 3.75 -5.60 12.72
CA ARG A 62 3.49 -4.76 11.53
C ARG A 62 2.77 -3.47 11.92
N ARG A 63 3.32 -2.33 11.50
CA ARG A 63 2.65 -1.03 11.63
C ARG A 63 1.79 -0.75 10.40
N VAL A 64 0.46 -0.76 10.56
CA VAL A 64 -0.49 -0.55 9.45
C VAL A 64 -0.81 0.94 9.23
N ARG A 65 -0.86 1.71 10.33
CA ARG A 65 -1.14 3.15 10.32
C ARG A 65 0.17 3.94 10.39
N PHE A 66 0.54 4.54 9.27
CA PHE A 66 1.70 5.41 9.12
C PHE A 66 1.45 6.45 8.03
N LYS A 67 2.28 7.49 8.00
CA LYS A 67 2.18 8.57 6.99
C LYS A 67 2.55 7.99 5.63
N ARG A 68 1.73 8.23 4.61
CA ARG A 68 2.01 7.88 3.20
C ARG A 68 2.15 9.16 2.38
N SER A 69 2.77 9.08 1.21
CA SER A 69 2.85 10.21 0.29
C SER A 69 1.43 10.65 -0.10
N ARG A 70 1.15 11.95 0.00
CA ARG A 70 -0.12 12.52 -0.48
C ARG A 70 -0.05 12.67 -1.99
N THR A 71 -1.17 12.48 -2.68
CA THR A 71 -1.32 12.96 -4.06
C THR A 71 -1.25 14.49 -4.03
N MET A 72 -0.25 15.03 -4.71
CA MET A 72 0.00 16.45 -4.82
C MET A 72 -0.59 16.93 -6.15
N PRO A 73 -1.67 17.71 -6.15
CA PRO A 73 -2.24 18.21 -7.39
C PRO A 73 -1.26 19.21 -8.05
N ALA A 74 -1.24 19.26 -9.37
CA ALA A 74 -0.49 20.29 -10.09
C ALA A 74 -1.17 21.66 -9.90
N GLY A 75 -2.49 21.71 -10.05
CA GLY A 75 -3.31 22.92 -9.92
C GLY A 75 -4.77 22.61 -9.62
N TYR A 76 -5.63 23.57 -9.93
CA TYR A 76 -7.09 23.41 -9.86
C TYR A 76 -7.58 22.56 -11.03
N MET A 77 -8.45 21.58 -10.75
CA MET A 77 -9.04 20.66 -11.73
C MET A 77 -8.05 19.80 -12.53
N THR A 78 -6.75 19.85 -12.27
CA THR A 78 -5.75 19.08 -13.03
C THR A 78 -5.70 17.61 -12.64
N ASP A 79 -6.11 17.27 -11.43
CA ASP A 79 -5.93 15.97 -10.80
C ASP A 79 -7.22 15.50 -10.16
N VAL A 80 -7.86 14.48 -10.74
CA VAL A 80 -9.15 13.96 -10.28
C VAL A 80 -9.02 12.54 -9.78
N GLN A 81 -9.61 12.21 -8.62
CA GLN A 81 -9.77 10.83 -8.18
C GLN A 81 -11.18 10.35 -8.49
N CYS A 82 -11.29 9.17 -9.09
CA CYS A 82 -12.55 8.53 -9.42
C CYS A 82 -12.68 7.19 -8.71
N ASP A 83 -13.92 6.86 -8.34
CA ASP A 83 -14.31 5.56 -7.79
C ASP A 83 -15.80 5.32 -8.08
N LEU A 84 -16.23 4.06 -7.99
CA LEU A 84 -17.57 3.63 -8.33
C LEU A 84 -18.35 3.22 -7.08
N ALA A 85 -19.44 3.93 -6.78
CA ALA A 85 -20.31 3.62 -5.66
C ALA A 85 -21.33 2.53 -6.02
N ASP A 86 -21.34 1.42 -5.27
CA ASP A 86 -22.31 0.33 -5.46
C ASP A 86 -23.71 0.66 -4.90
N PHE A 87 -24.74 0.51 -5.74
CA PHE A 87 -26.16 0.59 -5.42
C PHE A 87 -26.99 -0.52 -6.09
N GLN A 88 -26.38 -1.65 -6.48
CA GLN A 88 -27.04 -2.71 -7.28
C GLN A 88 -28.37 -3.17 -6.67
N LYS A 89 -28.41 -3.32 -5.34
CA LYS A 89 -29.61 -3.76 -4.59
C LYS A 89 -30.81 -2.82 -4.75
N LEU A 90 -30.60 -1.58 -5.17
CA LEU A 90 -31.63 -0.55 -5.33
C LEU A 90 -31.99 -0.31 -6.81
N SER A 91 -31.37 -1.04 -7.74
CA SER A 91 -31.43 -0.76 -9.19
C SER A 91 -32.85 -0.74 -9.75
N ARG A 92 -33.72 -1.64 -9.31
CA ARG A 92 -35.11 -1.77 -9.78
C ARG A 92 -35.90 -0.48 -9.58
N GLN A 93 -35.69 0.21 -8.46
CA GLN A 93 -36.37 1.48 -8.14
C GLN A 93 -35.66 2.69 -8.75
N ASN A 94 -34.48 2.51 -9.34
CA ASN A 94 -33.63 3.58 -9.88
C ASN A 94 -33.45 3.43 -11.39
N ASN A 95 -34.51 3.02 -12.09
CA ASN A 95 -34.52 2.88 -13.55
C ASN A 95 -33.39 2.02 -14.11
N GLY A 96 -32.84 1.06 -13.35
CA GLY A 96 -31.72 0.21 -13.77
C GLY A 96 -30.33 0.79 -13.50
N TYR A 97 -30.21 1.93 -12.80
CA TYR A 97 -28.91 2.43 -12.33
C TYR A 97 -28.39 1.57 -11.17
N ASN A 98 -27.29 0.87 -11.42
CA ASN A 98 -26.67 -0.03 -10.45
C ASN A 98 -25.54 0.63 -9.65
N TYR A 99 -24.95 1.70 -10.18
CA TYR A 99 -23.79 2.35 -9.61
C TYR A 99 -23.86 3.87 -9.73
N ALA A 100 -22.97 4.58 -9.05
CA ALA A 100 -22.68 5.98 -9.34
C ALA A 100 -21.18 6.18 -9.50
N LEU A 101 -20.76 6.71 -10.65
CA LEU A 101 -19.39 7.17 -10.85
C LEU A 101 -19.22 8.46 -10.06
N VAL A 102 -18.25 8.49 -9.16
CA VAL A 102 -17.92 9.68 -8.37
C VAL A 102 -16.51 10.13 -8.71
N ALA A 103 -16.39 11.39 -9.08
CA ALA A 103 -15.13 12.06 -9.38
C ALA A 103 -14.92 13.22 -8.40
N ILE A 104 -13.71 13.38 -7.88
CA ILE A 104 -13.35 14.47 -6.96
C ILE A 104 -12.03 15.11 -7.37
N ASP A 105 -12.03 16.43 -7.57
CA ASP A 105 -10.80 17.19 -7.78
C ASP A 105 -9.95 17.19 -6.50
N VAL A 106 -8.66 16.88 -6.66
CA VAL A 106 -7.72 16.72 -5.55
C VAL A 106 -7.43 18.07 -4.89
N LEU A 107 -7.43 19.19 -5.59
CA LEU A 107 -7.15 20.49 -4.94
C LEU A 107 -8.40 21.06 -4.26
N SER A 108 -9.43 21.33 -5.05
CA SER A 108 -10.65 22.03 -4.62
C SER A 108 -11.58 21.16 -3.78
N LYS A 109 -11.45 19.83 -3.87
CA LYS A 109 -12.44 18.87 -3.35
C LYS A 109 -13.81 19.01 -4.00
N ARG A 110 -13.91 19.65 -5.17
CA ARG A 110 -15.16 19.70 -5.92
C ARG A 110 -15.50 18.30 -6.40
N VAL A 111 -16.74 17.92 -6.15
CA VAL A 111 -17.27 16.58 -6.38
C VAL A 111 -18.19 16.62 -7.59
N PHE A 112 -18.11 15.58 -8.40
CA PHE A 112 -19.00 15.30 -9.50
C PHE A 112 -19.48 13.86 -9.34
N ALA A 113 -20.73 13.60 -9.72
CA ALA A 113 -21.23 12.23 -9.74
C ALA A 113 -22.25 12.03 -10.85
N GLU A 114 -22.27 10.81 -11.39
CA GLU A 114 -23.19 10.39 -12.44
C GLU A 114 -23.71 8.97 -12.16
N PRO A 115 -25.04 8.74 -12.20
CA PRO A 115 -25.60 7.39 -12.18
C PRO A 115 -25.12 6.54 -13.37
N VAL A 116 -24.81 5.26 -13.12
CA VAL A 116 -24.29 4.33 -14.13
C VAL A 116 -25.07 3.02 -14.10
N ARG A 117 -25.46 2.53 -15.27
CA ARG A 117 -26.22 1.28 -15.42
C ARG A 117 -25.31 0.06 -15.29
N THR A 118 -24.21 -0.01 -16.04
CA THR A 118 -23.31 -1.16 -15.99
C THR A 118 -21.84 -0.72 -15.91
N LYS A 119 -20.96 -1.63 -15.48
CA LYS A 119 -19.51 -1.42 -15.49
C LYS A 119 -18.88 -1.51 -16.90
N LYS A 120 -19.70 -1.66 -17.95
CA LYS A 120 -19.21 -1.80 -19.33
C LYS A 120 -18.66 -0.46 -19.81
N GLY A 121 -17.63 -0.51 -20.66
CA GLY A 121 -16.94 0.68 -21.19
C GLY A 121 -17.90 1.74 -21.74
N LYS A 122 -18.92 1.36 -22.52
CA LYS A 122 -19.90 2.30 -23.09
C LYS A 122 -20.62 3.16 -22.04
N ASP A 123 -21.20 2.53 -21.01
CA ASP A 123 -21.93 3.25 -19.95
C ASP A 123 -20.98 4.08 -19.08
N MET A 124 -19.76 3.57 -18.85
CA MET A 124 -18.72 4.29 -18.10
C MET A 124 -18.24 5.53 -18.86
N ILE A 125 -17.98 5.41 -20.17
CA ILE A 125 -17.56 6.53 -21.04
C ILE A 125 -18.63 7.62 -21.02
N GLN A 126 -19.90 7.26 -21.23
CA GLN A 126 -21.00 8.23 -21.19
C GLN A 126 -21.06 8.97 -19.84
N ALA A 127 -20.89 8.24 -18.73
CA ALA A 127 -20.86 8.85 -17.41
C ALA A 127 -19.66 9.79 -17.19
N PHE A 128 -18.49 9.42 -17.72
CA PHE A 128 -17.31 10.28 -17.71
C PHE A 128 -17.51 11.54 -18.55
N GLU A 129 -18.09 11.43 -19.76
CA GLU A 129 -18.42 12.58 -20.60
C GLU A 129 -19.32 13.58 -19.86
N SER A 130 -20.41 13.10 -19.26
CA SER A 130 -21.31 13.95 -18.45
C SER A 130 -20.60 14.62 -17.25
N ILE A 131 -19.59 13.98 -16.67
CA ILE A 131 -18.77 14.59 -15.62
C ILE A 131 -17.85 15.66 -16.21
N LEU A 132 -17.12 15.35 -17.29
CA LEU A 132 -16.16 16.24 -17.92
C LEU A 132 -16.84 17.52 -18.45
N GLU A 133 -18.04 17.42 -18.99
CA GLU A 133 -18.84 18.57 -19.44
C GLU A 133 -19.20 19.55 -18.32
N ARG A 134 -19.32 19.06 -17.07
CA ARG A 134 -19.57 19.89 -15.88
C ARG A 134 -18.29 20.45 -15.26
N MET A 135 -17.12 20.03 -15.74
CA MET A 135 -15.85 20.58 -15.29
C MET A 135 -15.47 21.81 -16.11
N GLU A 136 -14.87 22.80 -15.45
CA GLU A 136 -14.38 24.02 -16.14
C GLU A 136 -13.23 23.73 -17.11
N MET A 137 -12.54 22.60 -16.91
CA MET A 137 -11.51 22.09 -17.83
C MET A 137 -11.43 20.57 -17.71
N HIS A 138 -10.93 19.91 -18.76
CA HIS A 138 -10.56 18.52 -18.65
C HIS A 138 -9.36 18.34 -17.70
N PRO A 139 -9.39 17.32 -16.82
CA PRO A 139 -8.28 17.05 -15.94
C PRO A 139 -7.10 16.50 -16.74
N HIS A 140 -5.88 16.89 -16.37
CA HIS A 140 -4.69 16.30 -16.97
C HIS A 140 -4.50 14.86 -16.51
N ARG A 141 -4.92 14.54 -15.27
CA ARG A 141 -4.72 13.22 -14.65
C ARG A 141 -5.96 12.72 -13.95
N VAL A 142 -6.32 11.48 -14.23
CA VAL A 142 -7.36 10.74 -13.51
C VAL A 142 -6.74 9.58 -12.72
N PHE A 143 -7.06 9.48 -11.44
CA PHE A 143 -6.66 8.39 -10.56
C PHE A 143 -7.88 7.52 -10.26
N SER A 144 -7.81 6.23 -10.54
CA SER A 144 -8.80 5.24 -10.08
C SER A 144 -8.08 3.93 -9.73
N ASP A 145 -8.78 2.97 -9.17
CA ASP A 145 -8.23 1.64 -8.87
C ASP A 145 -7.96 0.81 -10.15
N LYS A 146 -7.52 -0.45 -9.95
CA LYS A 146 -7.28 -1.44 -11.02
C LYS A 146 -8.60 -2.15 -11.45
N GLY A 147 -9.77 -1.58 -11.14
CA GLY A 147 -11.06 -2.13 -11.53
C GLY A 147 -11.19 -2.21 -13.05
N THR A 148 -11.79 -3.29 -13.54
CA THR A 148 -11.94 -3.52 -14.99
C THR A 148 -12.81 -2.46 -15.66
N GLU A 149 -13.69 -1.81 -14.89
CA GLU A 149 -14.48 -0.64 -15.31
C GLU A 149 -13.63 0.58 -15.71
N PHE A 150 -12.35 0.64 -15.30
CA PHE A 150 -11.45 1.77 -15.57
C PHE A 150 -10.25 1.41 -16.45
N THR A 151 -10.04 0.12 -16.75
CA THR A 151 -8.84 -0.37 -17.46
C THR A 151 -9.17 -1.06 -18.79
N SER A 152 -10.41 -0.95 -19.28
CA SER A 152 -10.77 -1.51 -20.59
C SER A 152 -10.05 -0.78 -21.72
N LYS A 153 -9.91 -1.43 -22.89
CA LYS A 153 -9.26 -0.84 -24.06
C LYS A 153 -10.00 0.42 -24.52
N GLU A 154 -11.32 0.38 -24.51
CA GLU A 154 -12.20 1.50 -24.88
C GLU A 154 -12.02 2.69 -23.92
N MET A 155 -11.90 2.44 -22.61
CA MET A 155 -11.62 3.49 -21.62
C MET A 155 -10.23 4.11 -21.84
N ALA A 156 -9.23 3.30 -22.17
CA ALA A 156 -7.88 3.80 -22.46
C ALA A 156 -7.86 4.68 -23.71
N GLU A 157 -8.56 4.27 -24.77
CA GLU A 157 -8.73 5.06 -25.99
C GLU A 157 -9.50 6.36 -25.73
N PHE A 158 -10.57 6.31 -24.94
CA PHE A 158 -11.33 7.48 -24.52
C PHE A 158 -10.46 8.52 -23.80
N PHE A 159 -9.72 8.10 -22.76
CA PHE A 159 -8.85 9.02 -22.03
C PHE A 159 -7.73 9.59 -22.93
N LYS A 160 -7.14 8.76 -23.78
CA LYS A 160 -6.14 9.21 -24.76
C LYS A 160 -6.73 10.26 -25.73
N GLY A 161 -7.95 10.03 -26.23
CA GLY A 161 -8.64 10.97 -27.12
C GLY A 161 -9.01 12.30 -26.47
N LYS A 162 -9.10 12.36 -25.14
CA LYS A 162 -9.36 13.58 -24.36
C LYS A 162 -8.08 14.22 -23.80
N ASP A 163 -6.89 13.70 -24.14
CA ASP A 163 -5.59 14.09 -23.59
C ASP A 163 -5.52 14.00 -22.04
N ILE A 164 -6.10 12.93 -21.50
CA ILE A 164 -6.16 12.65 -20.06
C ILE A 164 -5.24 11.48 -19.73
N GLU A 165 -4.27 11.70 -18.85
CA GLU A 165 -3.37 10.64 -18.39
C GLU A 165 -4.04 9.83 -17.26
N LYS A 166 -4.30 8.55 -17.54
CA LYS A 166 -4.86 7.64 -16.53
C LYS A 166 -3.76 7.06 -15.65
N PHE A 167 -3.82 7.39 -14.36
CA PHE A 167 -2.95 6.81 -13.34
C PHE A 167 -3.63 5.67 -12.61
N THR A 168 -2.91 4.55 -12.53
CA THR A 168 -3.34 3.37 -11.78
C THR A 168 -2.35 3.07 -10.65
N PRO A 169 -2.82 2.85 -9.41
CA PRO A 169 -1.97 2.57 -8.25
C PRO A 169 -1.30 1.20 -8.29
N ASN A 170 0.03 1.14 -8.23
CA ASN A 170 0.73 -0.15 -8.04
C ASN A 170 0.52 -0.72 -6.61
N SER A 171 0.27 0.12 -5.61
CA SER A 171 -0.11 -0.31 -4.26
C SER A 171 -1.58 0.00 -4.00
N SER A 172 -2.37 -1.07 -3.77
CA SER A 172 -3.83 -1.07 -3.64
C SER A 172 -4.38 -0.31 -2.43
N THR A 173 -3.53 0.14 -1.50
CA THR A 173 -4.01 0.54 -0.18
C THR A 173 -4.45 2.00 -0.05
N VAL A 174 -3.93 2.97 -0.82
CA VAL A 174 -4.32 4.39 -0.65
C VAL A 174 -3.99 5.23 -1.89
N LYS A 175 -4.76 5.13 -2.98
CA LYS A 175 -4.62 6.13 -4.07
C LYS A 175 -5.93 6.73 -4.58
N ALA A 176 -7.09 6.09 -4.38
CA ALA A 176 -8.43 6.68 -4.57
C ALA A 176 -9.11 7.09 -3.24
N SER A 177 -8.36 7.17 -2.14
CA SER A 177 -8.91 7.41 -0.79
C SER A 177 -9.74 8.69 -0.63
N LEU A 178 -9.56 9.70 -1.49
CA LEU A 178 -10.43 10.88 -1.49
C LEU A 178 -11.80 10.54 -2.08
N ALA A 179 -11.83 9.81 -3.20
CA ALA A 179 -13.06 9.35 -3.84
C ALA A 179 -13.83 8.38 -2.93
N GLU A 180 -13.17 7.37 -2.33
CA GLU A 180 -13.78 6.45 -1.36
C GLU A 180 -14.42 7.20 -0.18
N ARG A 181 -13.71 8.17 0.40
CA ARG A 181 -14.21 9.01 1.49
C ARG A 181 -15.40 9.84 1.04
N CYS A 182 -15.35 10.37 -0.18
CA CYS A 182 -16.43 11.16 -0.77
C CYS A 182 -17.68 10.29 -0.97
N ILE A 183 -17.53 9.10 -1.55
CA ILE A 183 -18.60 8.11 -1.73
C ILE A 183 -19.27 7.80 -0.40
N ARG A 184 -18.50 7.61 0.68
CA ARG A 184 -19.07 7.38 2.01
C ARG A 184 -19.96 8.55 2.47
N ASN A 185 -19.53 9.80 2.24
CA ASN A 185 -20.33 10.99 2.58
C ASN A 185 -21.61 11.07 1.73
N ILE A 186 -21.48 10.88 0.41
CA ILE A 186 -22.62 10.85 -0.52
C ILE A 186 -23.61 9.77 -0.09
N LYS A 187 -23.16 8.54 0.17
CA LYS A 187 -24.00 7.43 0.65
C LYS A 187 -24.70 7.80 1.96
N GLN A 188 -23.99 8.35 2.95
CA GLN A 188 -24.62 8.75 4.20
C GLN A 188 -25.77 9.76 3.99
N ARG A 189 -25.59 10.74 3.10
CA ARG A 189 -26.66 11.71 2.76
C ARG A 189 -27.80 11.06 1.98
N LEU A 190 -27.50 10.21 0.99
CA LEU A 190 -28.50 9.50 0.20
C LEU A 190 -29.35 8.55 1.04
N TYR A 191 -28.74 7.78 1.95
CA TYR A 191 -29.49 6.87 2.82
C TYR A 191 -30.40 7.63 3.79
N ARG A 192 -29.94 8.76 4.34
CA ARG A 192 -30.81 9.64 5.14
C ARG A 192 -31.97 10.22 4.33
N TYR A 193 -31.70 10.67 3.10
CA TYR A 193 -32.75 11.13 2.17
C TYR A 193 -33.78 10.02 1.91
N MET A 194 -33.33 8.81 1.61
CA MET A 194 -34.20 7.66 1.34
C MET A 194 -35.07 7.31 2.54
N SER A 195 -34.50 7.32 3.75
CA SER A 195 -35.25 7.09 5.00
C SER A 195 -36.29 8.18 5.25
N GLU A 196 -35.93 9.45 5.11
CA GLU A 196 -36.80 10.60 5.37
C GLU A 196 -37.93 10.73 4.34
N LYS A 197 -37.63 10.47 3.06
CA LYS A 197 -38.60 10.57 1.96
C LYS A 197 -39.31 9.26 1.66
N HIS A 198 -39.11 8.24 2.50
CA HIS A 198 -39.70 6.90 2.34
C HIS A 198 -39.58 6.35 0.91
N THR A 199 -38.41 6.54 0.29
CA THR A 199 -38.15 6.19 -1.11
C THR A 199 -36.82 5.46 -1.22
N LEU A 200 -36.67 4.64 -2.25
CA LEU A 200 -35.38 4.04 -2.62
C LEU A 200 -34.75 4.71 -3.85
N LYS A 201 -35.39 5.77 -4.38
CA LYS A 201 -34.96 6.51 -5.57
C LYS A 201 -33.78 7.43 -5.25
N TRP A 202 -32.57 6.88 -5.18
CA TRP A 202 -31.35 7.64 -4.92
C TRP A 202 -30.89 8.44 -6.16
N ALA A 203 -31.16 7.95 -7.38
CA ALA A 203 -30.64 8.52 -8.61
C ALA A 203 -31.14 9.95 -8.88
N GLU A 204 -32.40 10.27 -8.54
CA GLU A 204 -32.96 11.63 -8.67
C GLU A 204 -32.36 12.64 -7.66
N ALA A 205 -31.77 12.13 -6.58
CA ALA A 205 -31.25 12.95 -5.48
C ALA A 205 -29.74 13.19 -5.56
N ILE A 206 -28.99 12.36 -6.29
CA ILE A 206 -27.52 12.37 -6.25
C ILE A 206 -26.93 13.73 -6.67
N HIS A 207 -27.42 14.33 -7.75
CA HIS A 207 -26.92 15.62 -8.21
C HIS A 207 -27.20 16.73 -7.20
N LYS A 208 -28.40 16.76 -6.59
CA LYS A 208 -28.76 17.73 -5.54
C LYS A 208 -27.87 17.59 -4.31
N ILE A 209 -27.56 16.35 -3.92
CA ILE A 209 -26.67 16.08 -2.78
C ILE A 209 -25.24 16.49 -3.09
N VAL A 210 -24.73 16.18 -4.29
CA VAL A 210 -23.38 16.59 -4.73
C VAL A 210 -23.27 18.11 -4.76
N ASP A 211 -24.28 18.80 -5.30
CA ASP A 211 -24.34 20.26 -5.31
C ASP A 211 -24.30 20.83 -3.89
N ALA A 212 -25.13 20.29 -2.99
CA ALA A 212 -25.11 20.69 -1.58
C ALA A 212 -23.77 20.40 -0.89
N ILE A 213 -23.05 19.34 -1.26
CA ILE A 213 -21.69 19.06 -0.77
C ILE A 213 -20.72 20.13 -1.27
N ASN A 214 -20.78 20.50 -2.55
CA ASN A 214 -19.89 21.51 -3.14
C ASN A 214 -20.13 22.92 -2.57
N HIS A 215 -21.35 23.21 -2.13
CA HIS A 215 -21.72 24.45 -1.44
C HIS A 215 -21.54 24.40 0.09
N SER A 216 -21.09 23.28 0.65
CA SER A 216 -20.80 23.13 2.08
C SER A 216 -19.33 23.48 2.40
N LYS A 217 -19.09 24.07 3.57
CA LYS A 217 -17.71 24.32 4.05
C LYS A 217 -16.95 23.01 4.23
N CYS A 218 -15.72 22.96 3.72
CA CYS A 218 -14.85 21.80 3.77
C CYS A 218 -13.57 22.10 4.56
N ARG A 219 -13.38 21.40 5.69
CA ARG A 219 -12.21 21.57 6.57
C ARG A 219 -10.88 21.26 5.86
N ALA A 220 -10.89 20.35 4.89
CA ALA A 220 -9.67 19.93 4.19
C ALA A 220 -9.06 21.04 3.30
N ILE A 221 -9.87 22.02 2.90
CA ILE A 221 -9.47 23.21 2.13
C ILE A 221 -9.50 24.49 2.99
N GLY A 222 -9.28 24.34 4.30
CA GLY A 222 -9.20 25.46 5.22
C GLY A 222 -10.55 26.11 5.54
N GLY A 223 -11.67 25.38 5.40
CA GLY A 223 -13.00 25.85 5.74
C GLY A 223 -13.74 26.58 4.60
N LEU A 224 -13.15 26.67 3.42
CA LEU A 224 -13.78 27.17 2.20
C LEU A 224 -14.80 26.16 1.64
N ARG A 225 -15.69 26.61 0.76
CA ARG A 225 -16.57 25.71 0.00
C ARG A 225 -15.85 25.25 -1.27
N PRO A 226 -15.97 23.98 -1.68
CA PRO A 226 -15.38 23.51 -2.94
C PRO A 226 -15.76 24.34 -4.18
N ILE A 227 -16.99 24.85 -4.22
CA ILE A 227 -17.50 25.68 -5.32
C ILE A 227 -16.79 27.04 -5.44
N ASP A 228 -16.23 27.58 -4.34
CA ASP A 228 -15.57 28.90 -4.32
C ASP A 228 -14.11 28.84 -4.80
N ILE A 229 -13.60 27.64 -5.12
CA ILE A 229 -12.23 27.46 -5.57
C ILE A 229 -12.20 27.59 -7.09
N SER A 230 -11.32 28.46 -7.57
CA SER A 230 -11.13 28.75 -8.99
C SER A 230 -9.65 29.00 -9.30
N PHE A 231 -9.31 29.20 -10.57
CA PHE A 231 -7.94 29.52 -10.99
C PHE A 231 -7.32 30.71 -10.22
N ASN A 232 -8.13 31.69 -9.83
CA ASN A 232 -7.67 32.90 -9.14
C ASN A 232 -7.12 32.63 -7.73
N ASN A 233 -7.69 31.67 -6.99
CA ASN A 233 -7.30 31.36 -5.61
C ASN A 233 -6.58 30.01 -5.46
N ALA A 234 -6.61 29.17 -6.49
CA ALA A 234 -6.03 27.82 -6.51
C ALA A 234 -4.58 27.77 -6.02
N ARG A 235 -3.72 28.67 -6.52
CA ARG A 235 -2.30 28.70 -6.16
C ARG A 235 -2.11 28.92 -4.65
N LYS A 236 -2.80 29.92 -4.09
CA LYS A 236 -2.75 30.26 -2.66
C LYS A 236 -3.23 29.09 -1.80
N ILE A 237 -4.32 28.44 -2.20
CA ILE A 237 -4.89 27.29 -1.50
C ILE A 237 -3.94 26.10 -1.56
N ARG A 238 -3.36 25.84 -2.73
CA ARG A 238 -2.40 24.75 -2.94
C ARG A 238 -1.18 24.93 -2.05
N GLU A 239 -0.58 26.11 -2.03
CA GLU A 239 0.56 26.43 -1.17
C GLU A 239 0.21 26.30 0.31
N LYS A 240 -1.00 26.72 0.72
CA LYS A 240 -1.47 26.58 2.11
C LYS A 240 -1.64 25.12 2.55
N ILE A 241 -2.21 24.26 1.70
CA ILE A 241 -2.53 22.87 2.05
C ILE A 241 -1.29 21.96 1.93
N TYR A 242 -0.47 22.21 0.92
CA TYR A 242 0.57 21.29 0.49
C TYR A 242 2.00 21.84 0.64
N GLY A 243 2.16 23.11 0.97
CA GLY A 243 3.45 23.80 1.02
C GLY A 243 3.92 24.30 -0.34
N ARG A 244 5.03 25.06 -0.34
CA ARG A 244 5.68 25.51 -1.58
C ARG A 244 6.29 24.31 -2.31
N ILE A 245 6.23 24.34 -3.64
CA ILE A 245 6.91 23.33 -4.47
C ILE A 245 8.40 23.38 -4.14
N GLY A 246 9.01 22.23 -3.86
CA GLY A 246 10.43 22.13 -3.52
C GLY A 246 10.80 22.38 -2.05
N SER A 247 9.88 22.84 -1.19
CA SER A 247 10.20 23.15 0.22
C SER A 247 10.27 21.93 1.16
N ASN A 248 10.31 20.70 0.64
CA ASN A 248 10.55 19.49 1.44
C ASN A 248 12.03 19.41 1.85
N ILE A 249 12.44 20.29 2.77
CA ILE A 249 13.84 20.45 3.21
C ILE A 249 14.20 19.45 4.31
N ASN A 250 13.23 18.92 5.07
CA ASN A 250 13.52 17.95 6.13
C ASN A 250 13.64 16.52 5.57
N ARG A 251 14.82 16.21 5.01
CA ARG A 251 15.23 14.84 4.68
C ARG A 251 15.19 14.00 5.96
N LYS A 252 14.18 13.16 6.10
CA LYS A 252 14.15 12.18 7.19
C LYS A 252 15.28 11.19 6.97
N LYS A 253 15.99 10.85 8.05
CA LYS A 253 16.98 9.75 8.04
C LYS A 253 16.36 8.50 7.44
N THR A 254 17.06 7.90 6.48
CA THR A 254 16.63 6.65 5.84
C THR A 254 16.77 5.50 6.84
N ARG A 255 15.81 4.58 6.84
CA ARG A 255 15.81 3.40 7.73
C ARG A 255 16.66 2.28 7.15
N PHE A 256 16.70 2.20 5.82
CA PHE A 256 17.49 1.22 5.08
C PHE A 256 18.41 1.94 4.10
N GLN A 257 19.47 1.26 3.70
CA GLN A 257 20.43 1.71 2.70
C GLN A 257 20.35 0.83 1.44
N LYS A 258 20.99 1.28 0.36
CA LYS A 258 21.14 0.45 -0.84
C LYS A 258 21.89 -0.83 -0.47
N ASN A 259 21.47 -1.96 -1.03
CA ASN A 259 21.97 -3.31 -0.76
C ASN A 259 21.61 -3.92 0.59
N ASP A 260 20.88 -3.22 1.47
CA ASP A 260 20.32 -3.85 2.68
C ASP A 260 19.34 -4.98 2.29
N PHE A 261 19.37 -6.09 3.03
CA PHE A 261 18.38 -7.16 2.90
C PHE A 261 17.15 -6.89 3.77
N VAL A 262 15.97 -7.18 3.22
CA VAL A 262 14.70 -6.88 3.87
C VAL A 262 13.65 -7.96 3.58
N ARG A 263 12.67 -8.11 4.47
CA ARG A 263 11.41 -8.83 4.20
C ARG A 263 10.27 -7.85 4.02
N MET A 264 9.30 -8.21 3.19
CA MET A 264 8.13 -7.40 2.89
C MET A 264 6.93 -7.81 3.74
N SER A 265 6.12 -6.86 4.18
CA SER A 265 4.94 -7.15 5.00
C SER A 265 3.85 -7.85 4.19
N ARG A 266 3.22 -8.88 4.76
CA ARG A 266 2.08 -9.58 4.15
C ARG A 266 0.81 -8.71 4.24
N ASN A 267 0.00 -8.74 3.18
CA ASN A 267 -1.35 -8.17 3.20
C ASN A 267 -2.27 -9.12 3.97
N LYS A 268 -2.49 -8.81 5.25
CA LYS A 268 -3.41 -9.54 6.12
C LYS A 268 -4.83 -8.98 6.00
N ASN A 269 -5.82 -9.86 5.89
CA ASN A 269 -7.24 -9.51 6.01
C ASN A 269 -7.55 -8.98 7.41
N VAL A 270 -8.65 -8.22 7.54
CA VAL A 270 -9.08 -7.58 8.81
C VAL A 270 -9.28 -8.61 9.94
N PHE A 271 -9.58 -9.87 9.61
CA PHE A 271 -9.78 -10.98 10.55
C PHE A 271 -8.51 -11.80 10.82
N ALA A 272 -7.35 -11.43 10.28
CA ALA A 272 -6.13 -12.18 10.47
C ALA A 272 -5.63 -12.07 11.91
N LYS A 273 -5.33 -13.22 12.52
CA LYS A 273 -4.85 -13.29 13.91
C LYS A 273 -3.45 -12.68 14.05
N GLY A 274 -3.23 -11.95 15.16
CA GLY A 274 -2.03 -11.16 15.40
C GLY A 274 -0.74 -11.96 15.59
N TYR A 275 -0.85 -13.21 16.04
CA TYR A 275 0.29 -14.10 16.29
C TYR A 275 0.85 -14.78 15.03
N LEU A 276 0.14 -14.72 13.90
CA LEU A 276 0.62 -15.28 12.63
C LEU A 276 1.77 -14.43 12.05
N PRO A 277 2.65 -14.99 11.19
CA PRO A 277 3.70 -14.23 10.51
C PRO A 277 3.18 -12.98 9.81
N ASN A 278 3.86 -11.85 10.01
CA ASN A 278 3.51 -10.53 9.49
C ASN A 278 4.29 -10.17 8.22
N TYR A 279 5.44 -10.79 8.00
CA TYR A 279 6.33 -10.54 6.86
C TYR A 279 6.54 -11.83 6.03
N SER A 280 7.02 -11.65 4.79
CA SER A 280 7.30 -12.73 3.84
C SER A 280 8.50 -13.59 4.26
N ASP A 281 8.48 -14.83 3.79
CA ASP A 281 9.60 -15.78 3.86
C ASP A 281 10.69 -15.48 2.81
N GLU A 282 10.36 -14.74 1.76
CA GLU A 282 11.32 -14.24 0.80
C GLU A 282 12.13 -13.07 1.36
N ILE A 283 13.46 -13.15 1.21
CA ILE A 283 14.42 -12.09 1.51
C ILE A 283 14.71 -11.32 0.22
N LEU A 284 14.47 -10.01 0.25
CA LEU A 284 14.66 -9.10 -0.86
C LEU A 284 15.84 -8.16 -0.62
N GLN A 285 16.37 -7.57 -1.67
CA GLN A 285 17.44 -6.56 -1.59
C GLN A 285 16.89 -5.17 -1.91
N VAL A 286 17.30 -4.17 -1.13
CA VAL A 286 17.01 -2.75 -1.42
C VAL A 286 17.86 -2.28 -2.60
N ASP A 287 17.20 -1.97 -3.71
CA ASP A 287 17.85 -1.50 -4.93
C ASP A 287 18.01 0.03 -4.98
N LEU A 288 16.96 0.76 -4.57
CA LEU A 288 16.93 2.23 -4.63
C LEU A 288 16.27 2.83 -3.39
N VAL A 289 16.92 3.85 -2.82
CA VAL A 289 16.40 4.66 -1.71
C VAL A 289 15.89 6.01 -2.22
N LYS A 290 14.57 6.20 -2.28
CA LYS A 290 13.93 7.48 -2.60
C LYS A 290 13.79 8.35 -1.34
N ASN A 291 14.87 9.03 -0.98
CA ASN A 291 14.95 9.94 0.17
C ASN A 291 14.51 11.39 -0.13
N ARG A 292 14.23 11.72 -1.40
CA ARG A 292 13.60 12.99 -1.81
C ARG A 292 12.07 12.98 -1.65
N ALA A 293 11.48 11.81 -1.42
CA ALA A 293 10.05 11.67 -1.14
C ALA A 293 9.79 11.82 0.37
N ASN A 294 8.63 12.37 0.73
CA ASN A 294 8.17 12.44 2.12
C ASN A 294 6.84 11.68 2.26
N PRO A 295 6.82 10.48 2.89
CA PRO A 295 7.94 9.77 3.52
C PRO A 295 8.93 9.13 2.53
N ASN A 296 10.10 8.72 3.04
CA ASN A 296 11.08 7.92 2.31
C ASN A 296 10.43 6.66 1.74
N ARG A 297 10.85 6.25 0.54
CA ARG A 297 10.35 5.07 -0.16
C ARG A 297 11.50 4.22 -0.70
N TYR A 298 11.30 2.93 -0.84
CA TYR A 298 12.32 1.98 -1.29
C TYR A 298 11.81 1.18 -2.49
N ARG A 299 12.70 0.91 -3.45
CA ARG A 299 12.49 -0.12 -4.47
C ARG A 299 13.29 -1.35 -4.04
N VAL A 300 12.68 -2.52 -4.14
CA VAL A 300 13.29 -3.79 -3.78
C VAL A 300 13.32 -4.72 -4.99
N LYS A 301 14.26 -5.65 -4.97
CA LYS A 301 14.42 -6.71 -5.98
C LYS A 301 14.64 -8.06 -5.32
N ASP A 302 14.28 -9.12 -6.02
CA ASP A 302 14.58 -10.49 -5.60
C ASP A 302 16.06 -10.86 -5.81
N GLU A 303 16.40 -12.12 -5.56
CA GLU A 303 17.77 -12.64 -5.76
C GLU A 303 18.18 -12.72 -7.24
N LYS A 304 17.21 -12.81 -8.16
CA LYS A 304 17.44 -12.82 -9.61
C LYS A 304 17.58 -11.42 -10.20
N GLY A 305 17.32 -10.39 -9.40
CA GLY A 305 17.36 -8.99 -9.81
C GLY A 305 16.04 -8.46 -10.37
N GLU A 306 14.96 -9.25 -10.34
CA GLU A 306 13.63 -8.83 -10.74
C GLU A 306 13.05 -7.85 -9.73
N HIS A 307 12.51 -6.73 -10.22
CA HIS A 307 11.96 -5.69 -9.36
C HIS A 307 10.51 -5.98 -8.97
N PHE A 308 10.21 -5.80 -7.69
CA PHE A 308 8.83 -5.78 -7.23
C PHE A 308 8.13 -4.51 -7.72
N GLU A 309 6.88 -4.65 -8.16
CA GLU A 309 6.09 -3.56 -8.72
C GLU A 309 5.86 -2.45 -7.67
N GLY A 310 6.37 -1.25 -7.95
CA GLY A 310 6.10 -0.05 -7.15
C GLY A 310 7.19 0.31 -6.12
N TYR A 311 6.77 0.94 -5.03
CA TYR A 311 7.66 1.45 -3.98
C TYR A 311 7.06 1.17 -2.60
N PHE A 312 7.93 0.81 -1.67
CA PHE A 312 7.56 0.38 -0.31
C PHE A 312 7.97 1.42 0.73
N TYR A 313 7.16 1.57 1.77
CA TYR A 313 7.44 2.42 2.92
C TYR A 313 8.31 1.69 3.95
N PRO A 314 9.04 2.43 4.81
CA PRO A 314 9.88 1.81 5.83
C PRO A 314 9.14 0.92 6.82
N GLU A 315 7.85 1.14 7.02
CA GLU A 315 6.96 0.35 7.87
C GLU A 315 6.53 -0.98 7.22
N GLU A 316 6.60 -1.07 5.90
CA GLU A 316 6.24 -2.25 5.11
C GLU A 316 7.43 -3.21 4.94
N LEU A 317 8.61 -2.80 5.40
CA LEU A 317 9.84 -3.58 5.30
C LEU A 317 10.43 -3.83 6.70
N THR A 318 11.07 -4.98 6.87
CA THR A 318 11.92 -5.27 8.04
C THR A 318 13.32 -5.63 7.57
N LYS A 319 14.35 -5.11 8.25
CA LYS A 319 15.75 -5.45 7.97
C LYS A 319 16.00 -6.92 8.28
N VAL A 320 16.86 -7.54 7.49
CA VAL A 320 17.37 -8.89 7.66
C VAL A 320 18.89 -8.88 7.53
N ARG A 321 19.57 -9.59 8.41
CA ARG A 321 20.98 -9.95 8.23
C ARG A 321 21.01 -11.27 7.46
N LYS A 322 21.48 -11.25 6.21
CA LYS A 322 21.66 -12.44 5.38
C LYS A 322 23.13 -12.88 5.49
N ASP A 323 23.36 -14.07 6.01
CA ASP A 323 24.66 -14.73 6.12
C ASP A 323 24.59 -16.20 5.65
N GLU A 324 25.69 -16.93 5.69
CA GLU A 324 25.79 -18.34 5.27
C GLU A 324 24.88 -19.28 6.07
N ASN A 325 24.50 -18.89 7.29
CA ASN A 325 23.64 -19.68 8.18
C ASN A 325 22.15 -19.34 8.02
N THR A 326 21.80 -18.51 7.02
CA THR A 326 20.41 -18.12 6.77
C THR A 326 19.60 -19.35 6.36
N SER A 327 18.60 -19.71 7.18
CA SER A 327 17.71 -20.84 6.88
C SER A 327 16.49 -20.41 6.07
N TYR A 328 16.10 -21.29 5.13
CA TYR A 328 14.93 -21.11 4.27
C TYR A 328 13.91 -22.21 4.54
N ARG A 329 12.63 -21.85 4.63
CA ARG A 329 11.57 -22.81 4.90
C ARG A 329 11.15 -23.51 3.61
N ILE A 330 11.25 -24.83 3.61
CA ILE A 330 10.77 -25.67 2.51
C ILE A 330 9.24 -25.70 2.52
N GLU A 331 8.64 -25.38 1.37
CA GLU A 331 7.22 -25.56 1.10
C GLU A 331 6.96 -26.99 0.62
N LYS A 332 7.70 -27.42 -0.40
CA LYS A 332 7.54 -28.75 -0.99
C LYS A 332 8.85 -29.23 -1.63
N ILE A 333 9.12 -30.52 -1.48
CA ILE A 333 10.13 -31.23 -2.28
C ILE A 333 9.44 -31.74 -3.56
N ILE A 334 9.89 -31.28 -4.72
CA ILE A 334 9.29 -31.57 -6.02
C ILE A 334 9.91 -32.82 -6.64
N SER A 335 11.23 -32.95 -6.59
CA SER A 335 11.95 -34.05 -7.22
C SER A 335 13.24 -34.37 -6.47
N LYS A 336 13.82 -35.54 -6.75
CA LYS A 336 15.11 -36.00 -6.23
C LYS A 336 15.95 -36.57 -7.37
N ARG A 337 17.25 -36.32 -7.35
CA ARG A 337 18.21 -36.92 -8.31
C ARG A 337 19.49 -37.33 -7.60
N LYS A 338 20.23 -38.27 -8.20
CA LYS A 338 21.55 -38.68 -7.75
C LYS A 338 22.57 -38.17 -8.76
N LYS A 339 23.54 -37.37 -8.32
CA LYS A 339 24.68 -36.93 -9.13
C LYS A 339 25.58 -38.14 -9.45
N LYS A 340 26.41 -38.01 -10.49
CA LYS A 340 27.40 -39.04 -10.86
C LYS A 340 28.35 -39.38 -9.70
N ASP A 341 28.63 -38.40 -8.84
CA ASP A 341 29.48 -38.55 -7.64
C ASP A 341 28.75 -39.21 -6.44
N GLY A 342 27.55 -39.75 -6.64
CA GLY A 342 26.78 -40.44 -5.60
C GLY A 342 25.97 -39.53 -4.66
N LYS A 343 26.23 -38.22 -4.64
CA LYS A 343 25.49 -37.22 -3.85
C LYS A 343 24.04 -37.09 -4.31
N LYS A 344 23.11 -36.98 -3.36
CA LYS A 344 21.69 -36.74 -3.65
C LYS A 344 21.39 -35.24 -3.63
N GLU A 345 20.59 -34.82 -4.59
CA GLU A 345 20.01 -33.47 -4.65
C GLU A 345 18.50 -33.54 -4.70
N TYR A 346 17.87 -32.49 -4.16
CA TYR A 346 16.43 -32.34 -4.09
C TYR A 346 16.03 -31.03 -4.77
N LEU A 347 15.04 -31.08 -5.65
CA LEU A 347 14.43 -29.88 -6.22
C LEU A 347 13.39 -29.38 -5.24
N VAL A 348 13.65 -28.25 -4.61
CA VAL A 348 12.91 -27.73 -3.47
C VAL A 348 12.23 -26.42 -3.85
N LYS A 349 10.94 -26.32 -3.54
CA LYS A 349 10.18 -25.08 -3.54
C LYS A 349 10.24 -24.50 -2.14
N PHE A 350 10.79 -23.29 -1.99
CA PHE A 350 10.78 -22.55 -0.74
C PHE A 350 9.54 -21.66 -0.62
N PHE A 351 9.08 -21.43 0.61
CA PHE A 351 7.93 -20.56 0.88
C PHE A 351 8.14 -19.14 0.36
N ASP A 352 7.14 -18.59 -0.33
CA ASP A 352 7.13 -17.26 -0.97
C ASP A 352 8.19 -17.03 -2.07
N TYR A 353 9.13 -17.94 -2.33
CA TYR A 353 10.09 -17.82 -3.42
C TYR A 353 9.45 -18.28 -4.74
N PRO A 354 9.63 -17.59 -5.87
CA PRO A 354 8.91 -17.90 -7.11
C PRO A 354 9.35 -19.22 -7.75
N ASN A 355 10.63 -19.55 -7.71
CA ASN A 355 11.20 -20.66 -8.47
C ASN A 355 11.75 -21.77 -7.56
N PRO A 356 11.56 -23.06 -7.91
CA PRO A 356 12.24 -24.15 -7.22
C PRO A 356 13.74 -24.17 -7.52
N GLU A 357 14.53 -24.65 -6.55
CA GLU A 357 15.99 -24.73 -6.65
C GLU A 357 16.50 -26.11 -6.25
N TRP A 358 17.60 -26.55 -6.87
CA TRP A 358 18.26 -27.80 -6.48
C TRP A 358 19.16 -27.55 -5.28
N ILE A 359 18.99 -28.33 -4.22
CA ILE A 359 19.84 -28.30 -3.03
C ILE A 359 20.40 -29.68 -2.73
N ASP A 360 21.63 -29.73 -2.21
CA ASP A 360 22.27 -30.98 -1.80
C ASP A 360 21.67 -31.48 -0.46
N GLU A 361 21.63 -32.81 -0.27
CA GLU A 361 21.12 -33.47 0.95
C GLU A 361 21.80 -32.95 2.24
N SER A 362 23.05 -32.49 2.16
CA SER A 362 23.80 -31.94 3.29
C SER A 362 23.37 -30.54 3.74
N GLN A 363 22.52 -29.86 2.97
CA GLN A 363 22.04 -28.51 3.29
C GLN A 363 20.72 -28.52 4.07
N PHE A 364 20.13 -29.69 4.29
CA PHE A 364 18.97 -29.84 5.15
C PHE A 364 19.38 -29.69 6.62
N VAL A 365 18.60 -28.93 7.38
CA VAL A 365 18.80 -28.65 8.81
C VAL A 365 17.58 -29.03 9.63
#